data_AF-A0AAV4PAS0-F1
#
_entry.id   AF-A0AAV4PAS0-F1
#
_cell.length_a   1.000
_cell.length_b   1.000
_cell.length_c   1.000
_cell.angle_alpha   90.00
_cell.angle_beta   90.00
_cell.angle_gamma   90.00
#
_symmetry.space_group_name_H-M   'P 1'
#
loop_
_entity.id
_entity.type
_entity.pdbx_description
1 polymer ?
#
loop_
_entity_poly.entity_id
_entity_poly.type
_entity_poly.pdbx_seq_one_letter_code
_entity_poly.pdbx_strand_id
1 'polypeptide(L)'
;MAARFGIFRKPIIAGFNTYKITVAAAVCLYNFLKLADDAMPPLRRRYCPGFSDTLSPDGDMILGSWRQENSALKTVGWIGSNMLSKNAAQLREHFMEYFCSVG
;
A
#
# COMPACT_ATOMS: atom_id res chain seq x y z
N MET A 1 6.61 2.70 8.00
CA MET A 1 5.37 2.26 7.31
C MET A 1 4.79 3.32 6.39
N ALA A 2 4.36 4.50 6.87
CA ALA A 2 3.65 5.49 6.03
C ALA A 2 4.45 6.01 4.83
N ALA A 3 5.77 6.12 4.97
CA ALA A 3 6.62 6.59 3.88
C ALA A 3 6.79 5.57 2.74
N ARG A 4 6.64 4.26 2.98
CA ARG A 4 6.73 3.20 1.94
C ARG A 4 5.38 2.76 1.41
N PHE A 5 4.39 2.61 2.30
CA PHE A 5 3.05 2.22 1.90
C PHE A 5 2.29 3.45 1.45
N GLY A 6 2.26 3.69 0.14
CA GLY A 6 1.59 4.85 -0.46
C GLY A 6 0.13 5.02 -0.03
N ILE A 7 -0.54 3.93 0.35
CA ILE A 7 -1.91 3.94 0.88
C ILE A 7 -2.08 4.77 2.16
N PHE A 8 -1.05 4.90 2.99
CA PHE A 8 -1.08 5.70 4.23
C PHE A 8 -0.66 7.16 4.03
N ARG A 9 -0.34 7.58 2.80
CA ARG A 9 -0.01 8.98 2.50
C ARG A 9 -1.23 9.89 2.46
N LYS A 10 -2.42 9.31 2.28
CA LYS A 10 -3.70 10.02 2.37
C LYS A 10 -4.56 9.41 3.47
N PRO A 11 -5.41 10.21 4.14
CA PRO A 11 -6.38 9.67 5.08
C PRO A 11 -7.26 8.64 4.39
N ILE A 12 -7.38 7.46 4.99
CA ILE A 12 -8.24 6.39 4.49
C ILE A 12 -9.63 6.61 5.11
N ILE A 13 -10.60 6.99 4.29
CA ILE A 13 -12.00 7.07 4.70
C ILE A 13 -12.57 5.65 4.63
N ALA A 14 -12.60 4.94 5.76
CA ALA A 14 -13.11 3.58 5.86
C ALA A 14 -13.74 3.32 7.23
N GLY A 15 -14.61 2.32 7.30
CA GLY A 15 -15.26 1.90 8.56
C GLY A 15 -14.28 1.26 9.55
N PHE A 16 -14.71 1.15 10.81
CA PHE A 16 -13.90 0.61 11.92
C PHE A 16 -13.28 -0.76 11.59
N ASN A 17 -14.07 -1.68 11.04
CA ASN A 17 -13.55 -3.01 10.72
C ASN A 17 -12.51 -2.97 9.59
N THR A 18 -12.74 -2.14 8.58
CA THR A 18 -11.87 -2.01 7.41
C THR A 18 -10.52 -1.41 7.77
N TYR A 19 -10.44 -0.39 8.64
CA TYR A 19 -9.12 0.14 9.02
C TYR A 19 -8.29 -0.91 9.76
N LYS A 20 -8.91 -1.71 10.65
CA LYS A 20 -8.19 -2.76 11.40
C LYS A 20 -7.54 -3.74 10.45
N ILE A 21 -8.31 -4.21 9.47
CA ILE A 21 -7.84 -5.16 8.46
C ILE A 21 -6.73 -4.53 7.61
N THR A 22 -6.90 -3.28 7.16
CA THR A 22 -5.88 -2.58 6.36
C THR A 22 -4.57 -2.42 7.10
N VAL A 23 -4.61 -2.03 8.38
CA VAL A 23 -3.41 -1.90 9.22
C VAL A 23 -2.76 -3.27 9.44
N ALA A 24 -3.55 -4.29 9.79
CA ALA A 24 -3.04 -5.64 9.98
C ALA A 24 -2.38 -6.20 8.71
N ALA A 25 -3.02 -6.04 7.56
CA ALA A 25 -2.49 -6.46 6.27
C ALA A 25 -1.17 -5.74 5.94
N ALA A 26 -1.08 -4.44 6.19
CA ALA A 26 0.16 -3.70 5.98
C ALA A 26 1.29 -4.14 6.92
N VAL A 27 0.98 -4.48 8.17
CA VAL A 27 1.96 -5.06 9.12
C VAL A 27 2.42 -6.43 8.66
N CYS A 28 1.50 -7.31 8.26
CA CYS A 28 1.84 -8.64 7.75
C CYS A 28 2.73 -8.54 6.51
N LEU A 29 2.39 -7.65 5.57
CA LEU A 29 3.18 -7.42 4.37
C LEU A 29 4.56 -6.85 4.69
N TYR A 30 4.63 -5.88 5.61
CA TYR A 30 5.89 -5.33 6.10
C TYR A 30 6.78 -6.43 6.69
N ASN A 31 6.23 -7.24 7.59
CA ASN A 31 6.97 -8.32 8.25
C ASN A 31 7.47 -9.35 7.23
N PHE A 32 6.62 -9.75 6.28
CA PHE A 32 7.00 -10.68 5.22
C PHE A 32 8.17 -10.14 4.40
N LEU A 33 8.07 -8.89 3.91
CA LEU A 33 9.13 -8.28 3.10
C LEU A 33 10.42 -8.08 3.91
N LYS A 34 10.29 -7.71 5.19
CA LYS A 34 11.43 -7.50 6.08
C LYS A 34 12.16 -8.80 6.38
N LEU A 35 11.42 -9.88 6.67
CA LEU A 35 12.00 -11.21 6.89
C LEU A 35 12.73 -11.73 5.63
N ALA A 36 12.12 -11.55 4.46
CA ALA A 36 12.74 -11.93 3.18
C ALA A 36 14.03 -11.12 2.92
N ASP A 37 14.03 -9.83 3.26
CA ASP A 37 15.21 -8.97 3.11
C ASP A 37 16.31 -9.31 4.12
N ASP A 38 15.96 -9.56 5.38
CA ASP A 38 16.92 -9.89 6.44
C ASP A 38 17.62 -11.23 6.20
N ALA A 39 16.95 -12.18 5.54
CA ALA A 39 17.54 -13.43 5.08
C ALA A 39 18.60 -13.26 3.99
N MET A 40 18.66 -12.10 3.32
CA MET A 40 19.68 -11.80 2.31
C MET A 40 20.94 -11.21 2.95
N PRO A 41 22.13 -11.41 2.33
CA PRO A 41 23.36 -10.74 2.73
C PRO A 41 23.18 -9.22 2.72
N PRO A 42 23.86 -8.45 3.62
CA PRO A 42 23.69 -7.01 3.74
C PRO A 42 23.80 -6.23 2.42
N LEU A 43 24.70 -6.64 1.51
CA LEU A 43 24.86 -6.03 0.19
C LEU A 43 23.67 -6.23 -0.76
N ARG A 44 22.83 -7.24 -0.53
CA ARG A 44 21.66 -7.57 -1.36
C ARG A 44 20.33 -7.12 -0.75
N ARG A 45 20.36 -6.59 0.47
CA ARG A 45 19.19 -6.02 1.14
C ARG A 45 18.71 -4.79 0.38
N ARG A 46 17.49 -4.86 -0.13
CA ARG A 46 16.88 -3.84 -0.99
C ARG A 46 15.61 -3.26 -0.42
N TYR A 47 15.11 -3.81 0.68
CA TYR A 47 13.89 -3.30 1.30
C TYR A 47 14.06 -1.89 1.88
N CYS A 48 15.23 -1.59 2.48
CA CYS A 48 15.51 -0.29 3.11
C CYS A 48 16.88 0.36 2.77
N PRO A 49 17.37 0.39 1.51
CA PRO A 49 18.61 1.10 1.21
C PRO A 49 18.40 2.62 1.33
N GLY A 50 19.15 3.27 2.22
CA GLY A 50 19.18 4.73 2.36
C GLY A 50 17.83 5.39 2.69
N PHE A 51 16.91 4.66 3.33
CA PHE A 51 15.55 5.16 3.61
C PHE A 51 15.43 5.83 4.99
N SER A 52 16.39 5.60 5.88
CA SER A 52 16.52 6.31 7.16
C SER A 52 17.72 7.25 7.10
N ASP A 53 17.74 8.23 7.99
CA ASP A 53 18.95 9.02 8.21
C ASP A 53 20.05 8.06 8.73
N THR A 54 21.26 8.16 8.19
CA THR A 54 22.40 7.32 8.57
C THR A 54 23.62 8.19 8.85
N LEU A 55 24.47 7.76 9.77
CA LEU A 55 25.72 8.48 10.07
C LEU A 55 26.82 7.93 9.15
N SER A 56 27.49 8.83 8.43
CA SER A 56 28.71 8.53 7.70
C SER A 56 29.83 8.17 8.69
N PRO A 57 30.85 7.38 8.28
CA PRO A 57 32.03 7.12 9.11
C PRO A 57 32.74 8.38 9.60
N ASP A 58 32.62 9.48 8.84
CA ASP A 58 33.24 10.78 9.11
C ASP A 58 32.39 11.65 10.07
N GLY A 59 31.27 11.14 10.58
CA GLY A 59 30.38 11.84 11.51
C GLY A 59 29.30 12.69 10.82
N ASP A 60 29.31 12.77 9.49
CA ASP A 60 28.30 13.49 8.72
C ASP A 60 26.95 12.73 8.68
N MET A 61 25.85 13.47 8.73
CA MET A 61 24.50 12.89 8.63
C MET A 61 24.06 12.74 7.17
N ILE A 62 23.93 11.49 6.71
CA ILE A 62 23.37 11.15 5.41
C ILE A 62 21.84 11.12 5.55
N LEU A 63 21.17 12.08 4.90
CA LEU A 63 19.71 12.19 4.91
C LEU A 63 19.04 11.01 4.18
N GLY A 64 17.99 10.48 4.78
CA GLY A 64 17.19 9.41 4.21
C GLY A 64 16.39 9.87 3.00
N SER A 65 16.34 9.01 1.98
CA SER A 65 15.62 9.20 0.70
C SER A 65 14.11 9.37 0.83
N TRP A 66 13.51 9.02 1.98
CA TRP A 66 12.09 9.19 2.26
C TRP A 66 11.59 10.64 2.09
N ARG A 67 12.49 11.62 2.19
CA ARG A 67 12.21 13.05 2.02
C ARG A 67 12.06 13.48 0.56
N GLN A 68 12.61 12.70 -0.38
CA GLN A 68 12.65 13.04 -1.81
C GLN A 68 11.62 12.26 -2.65
N GLU A 69 10.83 11.38 -2.04
CA GLU A 69 9.83 10.60 -2.78
C GLU A 69 8.65 11.48 -3.24
N ASN A 70 8.70 11.91 -4.50
CA ASN A 70 7.54 12.44 -5.21
C ASN A 70 6.43 11.38 -5.24
N SER A 71 5.24 11.73 -4.75
CA SER A 71 4.12 10.79 -4.70
C SER A 71 3.69 10.40 -6.11
N ALA A 72 3.91 9.14 -6.49
CA ALA A 72 3.42 8.58 -7.76
C ALA A 72 1.88 8.55 -7.83
N LEU A 73 1.20 8.73 -6.69
CA LEU A 73 -0.25 8.84 -6.60
C LEU A 73 -0.69 10.26 -6.97
N LYS A 74 -1.17 10.42 -8.20
CA LYS A 74 -1.84 11.65 -8.63
C LYS A 74 -3.24 11.70 -8.03
N THR A 75 -3.70 12.90 -7.67
CA THR A 75 -5.10 13.12 -7.31
C THR A 75 -5.95 12.79 -8.52
N VAL A 76 -6.79 11.76 -8.40
CA VAL A 76 -7.81 11.50 -9.40
C VAL A 76 -8.89 12.56 -9.21
N GLY A 77 -9.25 13.27 -10.28
CA GLY A 77 -10.31 14.28 -10.25
C GLY A 77 -11.69 13.67 -9.99
N TRP A 78 -12.76 14.42 -10.25
CA TRP A 78 -14.12 13.95 -10.10
C TRP A 78 -14.39 12.73 -11.01
N ILE A 79 -14.44 11.53 -10.43
CA ILE A 79 -14.92 10.30 -11.09
C ILE A 79 -16.41 10.15 -10.80
N GLY A 80 -17.20 11.11 -11.28
CA GLY A 80 -18.65 11.10 -11.09
C GLY A 80 -19.37 10.71 -12.36
N SER A 81 -19.76 9.46 -12.46
CA SER A 81 -21.07 9.15 -13.05
C SER A 81 -21.76 8.17 -12.11
N ASN A 82 -22.94 8.57 -11.61
CA ASN A 82 -23.81 7.73 -10.78
C ASN A 82 -24.30 6.46 -11.52
N MET A 83 -23.80 6.20 -12.72
CA MET A 83 -24.04 5.00 -13.52
C MET A 83 -23.17 3.81 -13.07
N LEU A 84 -22.06 4.03 -12.36
CA LEU A 84 -21.17 2.96 -11.87
C LEU A 84 -21.88 2.05 -10.85
N SER A 85 -22.92 2.52 -10.15
CA SER A 85 -23.62 1.72 -9.13
C SER A 85 -24.67 0.79 -9.71
N LYS A 86 -25.52 1.26 -10.64
CA LYS A 86 -26.65 0.46 -11.18
C LYS A 86 -26.19 -0.65 -12.12
N ASN A 87 -25.35 -0.31 -13.11
CA ASN A 87 -24.86 -1.31 -14.06
C ASN A 87 -23.93 -2.33 -13.39
N ALA A 88 -23.08 -1.91 -12.44
CA ALA A 88 -22.23 -2.84 -11.71
C ALA A 88 -23.03 -3.71 -10.73
N ALA A 89 -24.10 -3.19 -10.13
CA ALA A 89 -25.02 -4.00 -9.32
C ALA A 89 -25.72 -5.06 -10.18
N GLN A 90 -26.30 -4.68 -11.31
CA GLN A 90 -26.93 -5.62 -12.25
C GLN A 90 -25.94 -6.68 -12.76
N LEU A 91 -24.71 -6.29 -13.07
CA LEU A 91 -23.69 -7.23 -13.52
C LEU A 91 -23.30 -8.23 -12.42
N ARG A 92 -23.20 -7.78 -11.16
CA ARG A 92 -22.95 -8.68 -10.02
C ARG A 92 -24.11 -9.65 -9.79
N GLU A 93 -25.35 -9.17 -9.90
CA GLU A 93 -26.56 -9.99 -9.79
C GLU A 93 -26.57 -11.08 -10.87
N HIS A 94 -26.32 -10.69 -12.12
CA HIS A 94 -26.29 -11.62 -13.25
C HIS A 94 -25.20 -12.69 -13.10
N PHE A 95 -24.01 -12.31 -12.63
CA PHE A 95 -22.97 -13.31 -12.37
C PHE A 95 -23.34 -14.23 -11.20
N MET A 96 -23.95 -13.69 -10.14
CA MET A 96 -24.43 -14.49 -9.01
C MET A 96 -25.44 -15.56 -9.45
N GLU A 97 -26.47 -15.15 -10.21
CA GLU A 97 -27.48 -16.07 -10.73
C GLU A 97 -26.87 -17.16 -11.62
N TYR A 98 -25.94 -16.80 -12.51
CA TYR A 98 -25.25 -17.76 -13.35
C TYR A 98 -24.47 -18.80 -12.53
N PHE A 99 -23.70 -18.37 -11.53
CA PHE A 99 -22.91 -19.31 -10.73
C PHE A 99 -23.76 -20.14 -9.75
N CYS A 100 -24.89 -19.62 -9.29
CA CYS A 100 -25.80 -20.32 -8.38
C CYS A 100 -26.81 -21.25 -9.09
N SER A 101 -27.09 -21.03 -10.38
CA SER A 101 -28.02 -21.87 -11.16
C SER A 101 -27.36 -23.02 -11.93
N VAL A 102 -26.04 -22.95 -12.14
CA VAL A 102 -25.25 -23.98 -12.85
C VAL A 102 -24.54 -24.93 -11.86
N GLY A 103 -24.97 -24.95 -10.59
CA GLY A 103 -24.54 -25.90 -9.56
C GLY A 103 -25.62 -26.92 -9.22
#